data_AF-A0A1I4YGW2-F1
#
_entry.id   AF-A0A1I4YGW2-F1
#
_cell.length_a   1.000
_cell.length_b   1.000
_cell.length_c   1.000
_cell.angle_alpha   90.00
_cell.angle_beta   90.00
_cell.angle_gamma   90.00
#
_symmetry.space_group_name_H-M   'P 1'
#
loop_
_entity.id
_entity.type
_entity.pdbx_description
1 polymer ?
#
loop_
_entity_poly.entity_id
_entity_poly.type
_entity_poly.pdbx_seq_one_letter_code
_entity_poly.pdbx_strand_id
1 'polypeptide(L)'
;MNTLSDRAMLERALIAIEQVMGKRDAVLGWGVPAGTPAHEATSLCLAAASALVDVAQTLLRQPTESSREVLSAEWQAVIAHTKNAGRTAHQAVLLLATQQNLVAAQGGVLLTGNGKP
;
A
#
# COMPACT_ATOMS: atom_id res chain seq x y z
N MET A 1 -6.56 10.14 -25.08
CA MET A 1 -5.70 10.16 -23.88
C MET A 1 -4.47 10.98 -24.18
N ASN A 2 -4.22 12.04 -23.42
CA ASN A 2 -3.04 12.89 -23.61
C ASN A 2 -1.94 12.34 -22.70
N THR A 3 -1.07 11.48 -23.25
CA THR A 3 -0.08 10.71 -22.50
C THR A 3 0.85 11.56 -21.64
N LEU A 4 1.12 12.80 -22.06
CA LEU A 4 1.88 13.79 -21.27
C LEU A 4 1.10 14.26 -20.04
N SER A 5 -0.20 14.50 -20.18
CA SER A 5 -1.09 14.85 -19.07
C SER A 5 -1.26 13.70 -18.09
N ASP A 6 -1.39 12.47 -18.60
CA ASP A 6 -1.54 11.26 -17.79
C ASP A 6 -0.25 10.99 -16.99
N ARG A 7 0.92 11.16 -17.61
CA ARG A 7 2.22 11.04 -16.93
C ARG A 7 2.41 12.10 -15.83
N ALA A 8 2.10 13.36 -16.12
CA ALA A 8 2.18 14.42 -15.13
C ALA A 8 1.20 14.21 -13.96
N MET A 9 0.07 13.53 -14.19
CA MET A 9 -0.84 13.12 -13.12
C MET A 9 -0.23 12.03 -12.24
N LEU A 10 0.39 11.00 -12.85
CA LEU A 10 1.05 9.91 -12.11
C LEU A 10 2.24 10.40 -11.29
N GLU A 11 3.06 11.31 -11.82
CA GLU A 11 4.18 11.91 -11.08
C GLU A 11 3.69 12.70 -9.86
N ARG A 12 2.60 13.48 -10.01
CA ARG A 12 1.98 14.19 -8.89
C ARG A 12 1.39 13.22 -7.85
N ALA A 13 0.81 12.11 -8.29
CA ALA A 13 0.28 11.10 -7.39
C ALA A 13 1.40 10.44 -6.55
N LEU A 14 2.53 10.10 -7.18
CA LEU A 14 3.68 9.52 -6.47
C LEU A 14 4.22 10.48 -5.39
N ILE A 15 4.42 11.75 -5.77
CA ILE A 15 4.87 12.79 -4.82
C ILE A 15 3.90 12.92 -3.64
N ALA A 16 2.58 12.90 -3.89
CA ALA A 16 1.59 13.00 -2.83
C ALA A 16 1.64 11.78 -1.88
N ILE A 17 1.84 10.58 -2.41
CA ILE A 17 1.99 9.35 -1.60
C ILE A 17 3.24 9.45 -0.71
N GLU A 18 4.38 9.83 -1.28
CA GLU A 18 5.65 9.99 -0.55
C GLU A 18 5.54 11.05 0.55
N GLN A 19 4.87 12.18 0.28
CA GLN A 19 4.61 13.20 1.30
C GLN A 19 3.76 12.68 2.46
N VAL A 20 2.74 11.87 2.16
CA VAL A 20 1.92 11.25 3.21
C VAL A 20 2.75 10.27 4.04
N MET A 21 3.59 9.45 3.39
CA MET A 21 4.49 8.53 4.08
C MET A 21 5.49 9.28 4.98
N GLY A 22 6.18 10.30 4.45
CA GLY A 22 7.15 11.08 5.22
C GLY A 22 6.52 11.84 6.41
N LYS A 23 5.31 12.38 6.26
CA LYS A 23 4.57 13.00 7.38
C LYS A 23 4.26 11.98 8.48
N ARG A 24 3.93 10.74 8.11
CA ARG A 24 3.60 9.67 9.06
C ARG A 24 4.83 9.19 9.82
N ASP A 25 5.97 9.04 9.14
CA ASP A 25 7.23 8.66 9.77
C ASP A 25 7.73 9.74 10.73
N ALA A 26 7.55 11.02 10.37
CA ALA A 26 7.87 12.15 11.24
C ALA A 26 7.05 12.14 12.55
N VAL A 27 5.79 11.71 12.51
CA VAL A 27 4.94 11.58 13.71
C VAL A 27 5.43 10.45 14.63
N LEU A 28 6.01 9.38 14.08
CA LEU A 28 6.55 8.25 14.87
C LEU A 28 7.90 8.57 15.54
N GLY A 29 8.72 9.43 14.92
CA GLY A 29 10.04 9.81 15.45
C GLY A 29 10.01 10.52 16.81
N TRP A 30 8.83 10.94 17.29
CA TRP A 30 8.64 11.67 18.54
C TRP A 30 8.34 10.77 19.76
N GLY A 31 8.76 9.49 19.73
CA GLY A 31 8.68 8.59 20.88
C GLY A 31 7.29 7.97 21.13
N VAL A 32 6.47 7.85 20.07
CA VAL A 32 5.16 7.19 20.13
C VAL A 32 5.37 5.66 20.14
N PRO A 33 4.62 4.89 20.96
CA PRO A 33 4.75 3.43 21.00
C PRO A 33 4.45 2.82 19.62
N ALA A 34 5.00 1.64 19.35
CA ALA A 34 4.86 0.86 18.11
C ALA A 34 3.55 1.14 17.35
N GLY A 35 3.69 1.47 16.05
CA GLY A 35 2.57 1.88 15.19
C GLY A 35 1.37 0.94 15.31
N THR A 36 0.18 1.51 15.49
CA THR A 36 -1.06 0.72 15.58
C THR A 36 -1.26 -0.15 14.33
N PRO A 37 -2.03 -1.25 14.39
CA PRO A 37 -2.33 -2.05 13.21
C PRO A 37 -2.97 -1.24 12.07
N ALA A 38 -3.78 -0.23 12.40
CA ALA A 38 -4.33 0.71 11.43
C ALA A 38 -3.25 1.59 10.77
N HIS A 39 -2.24 2.00 11.54
CA HIS A 39 -1.08 2.70 10.98
C HIS A 39 -0.34 1.79 10.00
N GLU A 40 0.10 0.60 10.42
CA GLU A 40 0.83 -0.33 9.57
C GLU A 40 0.04 -0.72 8.31
N ALA A 41 -1.26 -1.01 8.44
CA ALA A 41 -2.15 -1.28 7.31
C ALA A 41 -2.17 -0.13 6.30
N THR A 42 -2.19 1.12 6.77
CA THR A 42 -2.16 2.26 5.85
C THR A 42 -0.81 2.40 5.16
N SER A 43 0.31 2.12 5.85
CA SER A 43 1.65 2.13 5.24
C SER A 43 1.76 1.05 4.14
N LEU A 44 1.20 -0.13 4.39
CA LEU A 44 1.07 -1.20 3.38
C LEU A 44 0.22 -0.75 2.18
N CYS A 45 -0.92 -0.10 2.41
CA CYS A 45 -1.75 0.42 1.32
C CYS A 45 -1.04 1.51 0.49
N LEU A 46 -0.29 2.41 1.14
CA LEU A 46 0.48 3.46 0.45
C LEU A 46 1.61 2.84 -0.40
N ALA A 47 2.32 1.84 0.13
CA ALA A 47 3.33 1.11 -0.63
C ALA A 47 2.74 0.37 -1.84
N ALA A 48 1.57 -0.25 -1.67
CA ALA A 48 0.85 -0.87 -2.79
C ALA A 48 0.43 0.16 -3.85
N ALA A 49 -0.03 1.34 -3.42
CA ALA A 49 -0.40 2.42 -4.33
C ALA A 49 0.80 2.95 -5.13
N SER A 50 1.96 3.17 -4.49
CA SER A 50 3.19 3.57 -5.19
C SER A 50 3.59 2.55 -6.27
N ALA A 51 3.59 1.25 -5.93
CA ALA A 51 3.93 0.20 -6.89
C ALA A 51 2.97 0.15 -8.09
N LEU A 52 1.69 0.47 -7.91
CA LEU A 52 0.73 0.57 -9.02
C LEU A 52 0.96 1.81 -9.89
N VAL A 53 1.40 2.92 -9.30
CA VAL A 53 1.80 4.12 -10.05
C VAL A 53 3.02 3.81 -10.93
N ASP A 54 4.01 3.07 -10.42
CA ASP A 54 5.19 2.65 -11.19
C ASP A 54 4.81 1.74 -12.38
N VAL A 55 3.86 0.83 -12.17
CA VAL A 55 3.29 0.00 -13.25
C VAL A 55 2.61 0.87 -14.30
N ALA A 56 1.77 1.82 -13.89
CA ALA A 56 1.08 2.72 -14.81
C ALA A 56 2.06 3.57 -15.62
N GLN A 57 3.13 4.08 -14.99
CA GLN A 57 4.19 4.82 -15.68
C GLN A 57 4.95 3.96 -16.68
N THR A 58 5.22 2.69 -16.34
CA THR A 58 5.88 1.74 -17.23
C THR A 58 5.01 1.43 -18.45
N LEU A 59 3.71 1.23 -18.26
CA LEU A 59 2.76 0.95 -19.35
C LEU A 59 2.51 2.15 -20.26
N LEU A 60 2.57 3.38 -19.74
CA LEU A 60 2.41 4.61 -20.54
C LEU A 60 3.69 5.02 -21.27
N ARG A 61 4.83 4.41 -20.95
CA ARG A 61 6.09 4.67 -21.65
C ARG A 61 5.98 4.16 -23.08
N GLN A 62 6.20 5.03 -24.06
CA GLN A 62 6.26 4.60 -25.45
C GLN A 62 7.49 3.70 -25.65
N PRO A 63 7.36 2.53 -26.29
CA PRO A 63 8.50 1.70 -26.62
C PRO A 63 9.34 2.40 -27.69
N THR A 64 10.35 3.17 -27.27
CA THR A 64 11.40 3.70 -28.15
C THR A 64 12.41 2.60 -28.42
N GLU A 65 12.44 2.06 -29.65
CA GLU A 65 13.44 1.08 -30.15
C GLU A 65 14.10 0.18 -29.08
N SER A 66 13.30 -0.36 -28.16
CA SER A 66 13.81 -1.20 -27.07
C SER A 66 14.07 -2.59 -27.66
N SER A 67 15.24 -3.17 -27.36
CA SER A 67 15.50 -4.55 -27.75
C SER A 67 14.46 -5.48 -27.12
N ARG A 68 14.23 -6.64 -27.73
CA ARG A 68 13.26 -7.63 -27.23
C ARG A 68 13.56 -8.04 -25.78
N GLU A 69 14.83 -8.06 -25.40
CA GLU A 69 15.30 -8.37 -24.05
C GLU A 69 14.89 -7.29 -23.05
N VAL A 70 15.03 -6.01 -23.41
CA VAL A 70 14.60 -4.87 -22.59
C VAL A 70 13.09 -4.92 -22.38
N LEU A 71 12.32 -5.13 -23.44
CA LEU A 71 10.86 -5.24 -23.35
C LEU A 71 10.43 -6.41 -22.46
N SER A 72 11.11 -7.56 -22.57
CA SER A 72 10.86 -8.72 -21.72
C SER A 72 11.11 -8.41 -20.24
N ALA A 73 12.22 -7.73 -19.93
CA ALA A 73 12.55 -7.32 -18.57
C ALA A 73 11.52 -6.32 -18.00
N GLU A 74 11.06 -5.37 -18.80
CA GLU A 74 10.01 -4.41 -18.39
C GLU A 74 8.69 -5.14 -18.08
N TRP A 75 8.28 -6.10 -18.90
CA TRP A 75 7.08 -6.90 -18.62
C TRP A 75 7.22 -7.75 -17.34
N GLN A 76 8.39 -8.32 -17.09
CA GLN A 76 8.65 -9.05 -15.84
C GLN A 76 8.57 -8.12 -14.62
N ALA A 77 9.12 -6.90 -14.73
CA ALA A 77 9.01 -5.88 -13.69
C ALA A 77 7.56 -5.50 -13.42
N VAL A 78 6.76 -5.24 -14.47
CA VAL A 78 5.32 -4.93 -14.34
C VAL A 78 4.57 -6.04 -13.60
N ILE A 79 4.81 -7.30 -13.95
CA ILE A 79 4.19 -8.45 -13.29
C ILE A 79 4.63 -8.51 -11.81
N ALA A 80 5.92 -8.32 -11.53
CA ALA A 80 6.45 -8.38 -10.18
C ALA A 80 5.88 -7.26 -9.29
N HIS A 81 5.85 -6.01 -9.77
CA HIS A 81 5.29 -4.88 -9.04
C HIS A 81 3.79 -5.05 -8.77
N THR A 82 3.03 -5.53 -9.76
CA THR A 82 1.60 -5.81 -9.59
C THR A 82 1.34 -6.89 -8.54
N LYS A 83 2.12 -7.98 -8.56
CA LYS A 83 2.04 -9.05 -7.54
C LYS A 83 2.40 -8.53 -6.15
N ASN A 84 3.45 -7.70 -6.05
CA ASN A 84 3.85 -7.08 -4.79
C ASN A 84 2.74 -6.19 -4.25
N ALA A 85 2.19 -5.29 -5.07
CA ALA A 85 1.08 -4.42 -4.68
C ALA A 85 -0.12 -5.23 -4.15
N GLY A 86 -0.51 -6.29 -4.87
CA GLY A 86 -1.60 -7.18 -4.45
C GLY A 86 -1.33 -7.88 -3.11
N ARG A 87 -0.12 -8.41 -2.91
CA ARG A 87 0.27 -9.04 -1.63
C ARG A 87 0.28 -8.05 -0.48
N THR A 88 0.85 -6.86 -0.69
CA THR A 88 0.94 -5.82 0.33
C THR A 88 -0.44 -5.31 0.74
N ALA A 89 -1.34 -5.09 -0.23
CA ALA A 89 -2.73 -4.74 0.04
C ALA A 89 -3.47 -5.87 0.80
N HIS A 90 -3.23 -7.13 0.43
CA HIS A 90 -3.81 -8.27 1.13
C HIS A 90 -3.31 -8.38 2.58
N GLN A 91 -2.02 -8.13 2.84
CA GLN A 91 -1.47 -8.07 4.19
C GLN A 91 -2.13 -6.99 5.05
N ALA A 92 -2.40 -5.81 4.48
CA ALA A 92 -3.13 -4.74 5.17
C ALA A 92 -4.55 -5.19 5.58
N VAL A 93 -5.26 -5.88 4.68
CA VAL A 93 -6.59 -6.42 4.95
C VAL A 93 -6.54 -7.46 6.08
N LEU A 94 -5.58 -8.39 6.03
CA LEU A 94 -5.43 -9.41 7.07
C LEU A 94 -5.13 -8.77 8.44
N LEU A 95 -4.25 -7.77 8.47
CA LEU A 95 -3.90 -7.05 9.70
C LEU A 95 -5.10 -6.33 10.33
N LEU A 96 -5.93 -5.70 9.51
CA LEU A 96 -7.16 -5.05 10.00
C LEU A 96 -8.20 -6.07 10.47
N ALA A 97 -8.35 -7.19 9.74
CA ALA A 97 -9.26 -8.26 10.13
C ALA A 97 -8.84 -8.92 11.45
N THR A 98 -7.54 -9.15 11.67
CA THR A 98 -7.05 -9.68 12.95
C THR A 98 -7.31 -8.71 14.09
N GLN A 99 -7.09 -7.40 13.89
CA GLN A 99 -7.41 -6.38 14.88
C GLN A 99 -8.92 -6.38 15.22
N GLN A 100 -9.79 -6.41 14.22
CA GLN A 100 -11.25 -6.44 14.42
C GLN A 100 -11.70 -7.68 15.22
N ASN A 101 -11.14 -8.85 14.90
CA ASN A 101 -11.44 -10.08 15.61
C ASN A 101 -10.99 -10.04 17.08
N LEU A 102 -9.82 -9.46 17.38
CA LEU A 102 -9.35 -9.28 18.75
C LEU A 102 -10.28 -8.36 19.56
N VAL A 103 -10.72 -7.25 18.97
CA VAL A 103 -11.67 -6.32 19.61
C VAL A 103 -13.01 -7.02 19.88
N ALA A 104 -13.52 -7.79 18.91
CA ALA A 104 -14.78 -8.54 19.08
C ALA A 104 -14.68 -9.60 20.20
N ALA A 105 -13.55 -10.31 20.29
CA ALA A 105 -13.32 -11.31 21.34
C ALA A 105 -13.25 -10.66 22.74
N GLN A 106 -12.60 -9.51 22.87
CA GLN A 106 -12.53 -8.77 24.14
C GLN A 106 -13.91 -8.25 24.59
N GLY A 107 -14.74 -7.79 23.64
CA GLY A 107 -16.13 -7.39 23.92
C GLY A 107 -17.01 -8.55 24.36
N GLY A 108 -16.82 -9.74 23.78
CA GLY A 108 -17.54 -10.96 24.19
C GLY A 108 -17.20 -11.41 25.61
N VAL A 109 -15.92 -11.36 26.00
CA VAL A 109 -15.47 -11.74 27.36
C VAL A 109 -16.10 -10.85 28.44
N LEU A 110 -16.17 -9.53 28.22
CA LEU A 110 -16.78 -8.59 29.16
C LEU A 110 -18.29 -8.81 29.36
N LEU A 111 -19.00 -9.23 28.32
CA LEU A 111 -20.44 -9.54 28.40
C LEU A 111 -20.72 -10.87 29.11
N THR A 112 -19.80 -11.84 29.05
CA THR A 112 -19.92 -13.13 29.74
C THR A 112 -19.48 -13.10 31.20
N GLY A 113 -18.69 -12.09 31.62
CA GLY A 113 -18.18 -11.97 33.00
C GLY A 113 -19.19 -11.45 34.03
N ASN A 114 -20.32 -10.88 33.60
CA ASN A 114 -21.35 -10.29 34.48
C ASN A 114 -22.52 -11.25 34.80
N GLY A 115 -22.45 -12.53 34.42
CA GLY A 115 -23.46 -13.53 34.75
C GLY A 115 -23.01 -14.41 35.92
N LYS A 116 -23.36 -14.03 37.15
CA LYS A 116 -23.22 -14.90 38.33
C LYS A 116 -24.59 -15.10 38.99
N PRO A 117 -25.14 -16.32 39.07
CA PRO A 117 -26.12 -16.67 40.10
C PRO A 117 -25.42 -16.92 41.46
#